data_AF-A0A3B3E164-F1
#
_entry.id   AF-A0A3B3E164-F1
#
_cell.length_a   1.000
_cell.length_b   1.000
_cell.length_c   1.000
_cell.angle_alpha   90.00
_cell.angle_beta   90.00
_cell.angle_gamma   90.00
#
_symmetry.space_group_name_H-M   'P 1'
#
loop_
_entity.id
_entity.type
_entity.pdbx_description
1 polymer ?
#
loop_
_entity_poly.entity_id
_entity_poly.type
_entity_poly.pdbx_seq_one_letter_code
_entity_poly.pdbx_strand_id
1 'polypeptide(L)'
;QVRHLVNTGEEIPREIHIEIENVINSSTPKLARNSIARSSKLLNWCQRQTEGYRNVGVKDLTMSWKSGLALCALIHRYRPDLDFDSLDERDQERNNQLAFDVAEKEFGICPCMTGKEMSSVVEPDKLSMVMYLSQFYEMFKDTVPPGNQNLSPEERAALIATTKSPISFFSKLGQSIAISRKRNPK
;
A
#
# COMPACT_ATOMS: atom_id res chain seq x y z
N GLN A 1 60.35 61.38 7.72
CA GLN A 1 60.13 62.10 9.00
C GLN A 1 58.77 61.61 9.54
N VAL A 2 58.77 60.63 10.45
CA VAL A 2 58.48 60.74 11.91
C VAL A 2 56.97 60.60 12.24
N ARG A 3 56.61 59.40 12.74
CA ARG A 3 55.65 59.04 13.83
C ARG A 3 54.14 59.36 13.60
N HIS A 4 53.12 58.71 14.17
CA HIS A 4 52.87 57.89 15.38
C HIS A 4 51.64 56.99 15.07
N LEU A 5 51.60 55.68 15.35
CA LEU A 5 51.11 55.06 16.59
C LEU A 5 49.90 55.76 17.24
N VAL A 6 48.70 55.19 17.07
CA VAL A 6 47.72 55.07 18.18
C VAL A 6 47.11 53.68 18.12
N ASN A 7 47.34 52.92 19.18
CA ASN A 7 46.75 51.63 19.46
C ASN A 7 46.14 51.78 20.87
N THR A 8 44.81 51.81 20.98
CA THR A 8 43.99 51.71 22.21
C THR A 8 42.54 51.71 21.70
N GLY A 9 41.63 50.78 21.96
CA GLY A 9 41.49 49.66 22.90
C GLY A 9 39.96 49.41 22.97
N GLU A 10 39.56 48.17 23.29
CA GLU A 10 38.18 47.73 23.58
C GLU A 10 37.26 47.52 22.36
N GLU A 11 36.55 46.42 22.12
CA GLU A 11 36.32 45.16 22.83
C GLU A 11 35.80 44.12 21.80
N ILE A 12 36.02 42.84 22.09
CA ILE A 12 35.59 41.68 21.31
C ILE A 12 34.07 41.53 21.39
N PRO A 13 33.36 41.31 20.26
CA PRO A 13 32.53 40.10 20.22
C PRO A 13 32.91 39.17 19.07
N ARG A 14 33.27 37.94 19.43
CA ARG A 14 33.32 36.80 18.52
C ARG A 14 31.89 36.39 18.18
N GLU A 15 31.78 35.85 16.97
CA GLU A 15 30.89 34.78 16.53
C GLU A 15 29.70 35.12 15.62
N ILE A 16 29.95 34.73 14.36
CA ILE A 16 29.08 34.07 13.39
C ILE A 16 28.37 35.01 12.42
N HIS A 17 29.16 35.34 11.40
CA HIS A 17 28.77 35.87 10.12
C HIS A 17 27.65 35.02 9.50
N ILE A 18 26.52 35.66 9.21
CA ILE A 18 25.47 35.14 8.34
C ILE A 18 26.04 35.21 6.91
N GLU A 19 26.46 34.08 6.36
CA GLU A 19 26.65 33.93 4.93
C GLU A 19 25.63 32.94 4.37
N ILE A 20 24.70 33.54 3.63
CA ILE A 20 23.76 32.89 2.74
C ILE A 20 24.56 32.33 1.57
N GLU A 21 24.86 31.03 1.60
CA GLU A 21 25.23 30.30 0.39
C GLU A 21 24.25 29.15 0.15
N ASN A 22 23.46 29.35 -0.91
CA ASN A 22 22.61 28.36 -1.54
C ASN A 22 23.44 27.13 -1.95
N VAL A 23 23.39 26.08 -1.14
CA VAL A 23 23.72 24.72 -1.57
C VAL A 23 22.45 23.87 -1.53
N ILE A 24 21.60 24.10 -2.53
CA ILE A 24 20.55 23.14 -2.92
C ILE A 24 21.28 21.93 -3.49
N ASN A 25 21.72 21.01 -2.63
CA ASN A 25 22.23 19.72 -3.06
C ASN A 25 22.05 18.67 -1.95
N SER A 26 20.79 18.28 -1.69
CA SER A 26 20.49 17.00 -1.04
C SER A 26 19.93 16.02 -2.06
N SER A 27 20.86 15.33 -2.72
CA SER A 27 20.61 14.22 -3.62
C SER A 27 20.05 13.01 -2.87
N THR A 28 18.73 12.98 -2.62
CA THR A 28 17.97 11.73 -2.42
C THR A 28 16.60 11.72 -3.11
N PRO A 29 16.49 11.55 -4.45
CA PRO A 29 15.20 11.82 -5.11
C PRO A 29 14.61 10.71 -6.00
N LYS A 30 15.15 9.47 -6.07
CA LYS A 30 14.61 8.44 -6.99
C LYS A 30 13.81 7.33 -6.31
N LEU A 31 14.38 6.65 -5.31
CA LEU A 31 13.72 5.51 -4.66
C LEU A 31 12.47 5.93 -3.85
N ALA A 32 12.58 7.00 -3.05
CA ALA A 32 11.48 7.51 -2.23
C ALA A 32 10.32 8.05 -3.10
N ARG A 33 10.64 8.81 -4.16
CA ARG A 33 9.65 9.31 -5.13
C ARG A 33 8.91 8.17 -5.84
N ASN A 34 9.63 7.13 -6.25
CA ASN A 34 9.02 5.95 -6.86
C ASN A 34 8.14 5.17 -5.85
N SER A 35 8.51 5.12 -4.57
CA SER A 35 7.70 4.47 -3.53
C SER A 35 6.38 5.22 -3.27
N ILE A 36 6.44 6.56 -3.19
CA ILE A 36 5.27 7.42 -3.02
C ILE A 36 4.34 7.30 -4.23
N ALA A 37 4.88 7.36 -5.45
CA ALA A 37 4.11 7.22 -6.68
C ALA A 37 3.47 5.83 -6.84
N ARG A 38 4.14 4.75 -6.39
CA ARG A 38 3.54 3.40 -6.37
C ARG A 38 2.42 3.31 -5.35
N SER A 39 2.62 3.88 -4.16
CA SER A 39 1.59 3.88 -3.10
C SER A 39 0.37 4.69 -3.50
N SER A 40 0.53 5.83 -4.19
CA SER A 40 -0.59 6.63 -4.68
C SER A 40 -1.39 5.91 -5.77
N LYS A 41 -0.71 5.21 -6.69
CA LYS A 41 -1.38 4.40 -7.72
C LYS A 41 -2.22 3.28 -7.09
N LEU A 42 -1.67 2.57 -6.10
CA LEU A 42 -2.37 1.52 -5.37
C LEU A 42 -3.60 2.09 -4.65
N LEU A 43 -3.44 3.20 -3.92
CA LEU A 43 -4.53 3.87 -3.22
C LEU A 43 -5.67 4.26 -4.18
N ASN A 44 -5.35 4.90 -5.29
CA ASN A 44 -6.33 5.29 -6.31
C ASN A 44 -7.06 4.08 -6.91
N TRP A 45 -6.38 2.94 -7.05
CA TRP A 45 -7.03 1.72 -7.50
C TRP A 45 -7.99 1.18 -6.43
N CYS A 46 -7.55 1.08 -5.18
CA CYS A 46 -8.41 0.62 -4.07
C CYS A 46 -9.66 1.49 -3.92
N GLN A 47 -9.53 2.81 -4.02
CA GLN A 47 -10.65 3.76 -4.01
C GLN A 47 -11.67 3.45 -5.10
N ARG A 48 -11.22 3.27 -6.35
CA ARG A 48 -12.12 2.93 -7.47
C ARG A 48 -12.81 1.59 -7.29
N GLN A 49 -12.12 0.58 -6.75
CA GLN A 49 -12.75 -0.74 -6.55
C GLN A 49 -13.80 -0.74 -5.44
N THR A 50 -13.60 0.09 -4.41
CA THR A 50 -14.47 0.20 -3.23
C THR A 50 -15.51 1.31 -3.33
N GLU A 51 -15.54 2.07 -4.43
CA GLU A 51 -16.52 3.12 -4.68
C GLU A 51 -17.96 2.56 -4.72
N GLY A 52 -18.88 3.24 -4.03
CA GLY A 52 -20.29 2.87 -3.94
C GLY A 52 -20.63 1.87 -2.83
N TYR A 53 -19.65 1.34 -2.11
CA TYR A 53 -19.91 0.47 -0.96
C TYR A 53 -20.29 1.29 0.29
N ARG A 54 -21.37 0.88 0.96
CA ARG A 54 -21.85 1.52 2.20
C ARG A 54 -20.79 1.40 3.29
N ASN A 55 -20.58 2.48 4.04
CA ASN A 55 -19.64 2.54 5.19
C ASN A 55 -18.19 2.23 4.82
N VAL A 56 -17.81 2.35 3.54
CA VAL A 56 -16.43 2.16 3.08
C VAL A 56 -15.91 3.46 2.50
N GLY A 57 -14.77 3.94 3.02
CA GLY A 57 -14.10 5.14 2.54
C GLY A 57 -12.59 4.99 2.64
N VAL A 58 -11.94 4.65 1.52
CA VAL A 58 -10.50 4.42 1.48
C VAL A 58 -9.74 5.74 1.31
N LYS A 59 -9.06 6.20 2.37
CA LYS A 59 -8.26 7.44 2.38
C LYS A 59 -6.76 7.20 2.54
N ASP A 60 -6.39 6.03 3.05
CA ASP A 60 -5.02 5.61 3.29
C ASP A 60 -4.88 4.09 3.04
N LEU A 61 -3.66 3.59 3.24
CA LEU A 61 -3.32 2.17 3.12
C LEU A 61 -3.05 1.53 4.50
N THR A 62 -3.63 2.10 5.57
CA THR A 62 -3.55 1.61 6.95
C THR A 62 -4.93 1.62 7.60
N MET A 63 -5.30 2.73 8.25
CA MET A 63 -6.50 2.88 9.06
C MET A 63 -7.81 2.65 8.30
N SER A 64 -7.86 3.00 7.02
CA SER A 64 -9.04 2.79 6.16
C SER A 64 -9.42 1.31 6.00
N TRP A 65 -8.51 0.39 6.32
CA TRP A 65 -8.68 -1.06 6.17
C TRP A 65 -8.97 -1.76 7.49
N LYS A 66 -8.81 -1.05 8.62
CA LYS A 66 -8.86 -1.65 9.96
C LYS A 66 -10.21 -2.29 10.29
N SER A 67 -11.33 -1.72 9.83
CA SER A 67 -12.67 -2.28 10.09
C SER A 67 -12.93 -3.60 9.35
N GLY A 68 -12.09 -3.97 8.39
CA GLY A 68 -12.28 -5.12 7.51
C GLY A 68 -13.28 -4.88 6.36
N LEU A 69 -14.16 -3.87 6.46
CA LEU A 69 -15.15 -3.59 5.43
C LEU A 69 -14.54 -3.25 4.06
N ALA A 70 -13.42 -2.51 4.04
CA ALA A 70 -12.74 -2.19 2.78
C ALA A 70 -12.18 -3.44 2.09
N LEU A 71 -11.67 -4.42 2.86
CA LEU A 71 -11.22 -5.71 2.29
C LEU A 71 -12.42 -6.52 1.80
N CYS A 72 -13.49 -6.62 2.60
CA CYS A 72 -14.71 -7.31 2.19
C CYS A 72 -15.32 -6.70 0.92
N ALA A 73 -15.35 -5.38 0.80
CA ALA A 73 -15.84 -4.68 -0.39
C ALA A 73 -14.97 -4.97 -1.61
N LEU A 74 -13.65 -4.97 -1.44
CA LEU A 74 -12.71 -5.28 -2.51
C LEU A 74 -12.90 -6.72 -3.01
N ILE A 75 -13.09 -7.68 -2.10
CA ILE A 75 -13.37 -9.08 -2.43
C ILE A 75 -14.73 -9.22 -3.11
N HIS A 76 -15.77 -8.63 -2.53
CA HIS A 76 -17.14 -8.67 -3.05
C HIS A 76 -17.23 -8.17 -4.49
N ARG A 77 -16.43 -7.14 -4.83
CA ARG A 77 -16.34 -6.59 -6.18
C ARG A 77 -15.96 -7.64 -7.24
N TYR A 78 -15.17 -8.64 -6.89
CA TYR A 78 -14.74 -9.73 -7.79
C TYR A 78 -15.42 -11.08 -7.47
N ARG A 79 -16.06 -11.19 -6.30
CA ARG A 79 -16.88 -12.33 -5.86
C ARG A 79 -18.16 -11.85 -5.18
N PRO A 80 -19.22 -11.57 -5.94
CA PRO A 80 -20.46 -11.03 -5.42
C PRO A 80 -21.26 -12.02 -4.55
N ASP A 81 -20.81 -13.28 -4.43
CA ASP A 81 -21.43 -14.29 -3.55
C ASP A 81 -21.17 -14.02 -2.05
N LEU A 82 -20.22 -13.14 -1.72
CA LEU A 82 -19.95 -12.72 -0.35
C LEU A 82 -21.12 -11.86 0.16
N ASP A 83 -21.75 -12.22 1.28
CA ASP A 83 -22.81 -11.38 1.87
C ASP A 83 -22.20 -10.13 2.53
N PHE A 84 -22.02 -9.07 1.73
CA PHE A 84 -21.46 -7.80 2.20
C PHE A 84 -22.47 -7.00 3.04
N ASP A 85 -23.76 -7.05 2.67
CA ASP A 85 -24.79 -6.23 3.31
C ASP A 85 -25.07 -6.64 4.76
N SER A 86 -24.73 -7.88 5.15
CA SER A 86 -24.84 -8.35 6.53
C SER A 86 -23.68 -7.92 7.44
N LEU A 87 -22.66 -7.22 6.93
CA LEU A 87 -21.47 -6.86 7.72
C LEU A 87 -21.68 -5.59 8.55
N ASP A 88 -21.19 -5.61 9.79
CA ASP A 88 -21.20 -4.46 10.72
C ASP A 88 -19.77 -3.93 10.89
N GLU A 89 -19.57 -2.62 10.80
CA GLU A 89 -18.27 -1.95 10.99
C GLU A 89 -17.64 -2.21 12.37
N ARG A 90 -18.46 -2.52 13.38
CA ARG A 90 -18.03 -2.77 14.76
C ARG A 90 -17.38 -4.15 14.92
N ASP A 91 -17.70 -5.09 14.04
CA ASP A 91 -17.21 -6.47 14.06
C ASP A 91 -15.84 -6.60 13.36
N GLN A 92 -14.86 -5.76 13.75
CA GLN A 92 -13.57 -5.66 13.06
C GLN A 92 -12.86 -7.00 12.93
N GLU A 93 -12.78 -7.77 14.02
CA GLU A 93 -12.12 -9.08 14.01
C GLU A 93 -12.78 -10.04 13.02
N ARG A 94 -14.11 -10.15 13.07
CA ARG A 94 -14.89 -11.06 12.22
C ARG A 94 -14.80 -10.67 10.74
N ASN A 95 -14.93 -9.37 10.43
CA ASN A 95 -14.87 -8.88 9.06
C ASN A 95 -13.48 -9.14 8.45
N ASN A 96 -12.41 -8.83 9.19
CA ASN A 96 -11.06 -9.06 8.71
C ASN A 96 -10.77 -10.55 8.53
N GLN A 97 -11.17 -11.39 9.49
CA GLN A 97 -10.95 -12.83 9.38
C GLN A 97 -11.69 -13.41 8.17
N LEU A 98 -12.96 -13.03 7.97
CA LEU A 98 -13.74 -13.42 6.79
C LEU A 98 -13.03 -13.01 5.49
N ALA A 99 -12.57 -11.76 5.40
CA ALA A 99 -11.87 -11.28 4.22
C ALA A 99 -10.58 -12.06 3.95
N PHE A 100 -9.79 -12.32 4.99
CA PHE A 100 -8.55 -13.09 4.89
C PHE A 100 -8.78 -14.53 4.44
N ASP A 101 -9.76 -15.21 5.04
CA ASP A 101 -10.09 -16.61 4.72
C ASP A 101 -10.59 -16.72 3.27
N VAL A 102 -11.47 -15.82 2.85
CA VAL A 102 -11.98 -15.81 1.46
C VAL A 102 -10.88 -15.47 0.47
N ALA A 103 -10.01 -14.51 0.78
CA ALA A 103 -8.90 -14.14 -0.10
C ALA A 103 -7.89 -15.28 -0.27
N GLU A 104 -7.57 -16.00 0.80
CA GLU A 104 -6.69 -17.16 0.72
C GLU A 104 -7.35 -18.29 -0.07
N LYS A 105 -8.60 -18.63 0.24
CA LYS A 105 -9.31 -19.75 -0.38
C LYS A 105 -9.59 -19.53 -1.87
N GLU A 106 -10.07 -18.35 -2.23
CA GLU A 106 -10.58 -18.09 -3.59
C GLU A 106 -9.51 -17.49 -4.50
N PHE A 107 -8.53 -16.79 -3.95
CA PHE A 107 -7.50 -16.09 -4.71
C PHE A 107 -6.08 -16.57 -4.40
N GLY A 108 -5.86 -17.43 -3.39
CA GLY A 108 -4.52 -17.87 -3.00
C GLY A 108 -3.66 -16.76 -2.39
N ILE A 109 -4.28 -15.66 -1.92
CA ILE A 109 -3.57 -14.55 -1.30
C ILE A 109 -3.41 -14.85 0.19
N CYS A 110 -2.21 -15.28 0.60
CA CYS A 110 -1.92 -15.58 2.00
C CYS A 110 -2.14 -14.36 2.90
N PRO A 111 -2.83 -14.52 4.04
CA PRO A 111 -3.11 -13.41 4.96
C PRO A 111 -1.82 -12.82 5.53
N CYS A 112 -1.75 -11.50 5.67
CA CYS A 112 -0.61 -10.83 6.29
C CYS A 112 -0.64 -10.87 7.82
N MET A 113 -1.82 -11.12 8.40
CA MET A 113 -2.08 -11.26 9.83
C MET A 113 -3.46 -11.91 10.03
N THR A 114 -3.82 -12.20 11.27
CA THR A 114 -5.17 -12.67 11.64
C THR A 114 -6.14 -11.51 11.86
N GLY A 115 -7.45 -11.77 11.81
CA GLY A 115 -8.47 -10.78 12.14
C GLY A 115 -8.34 -10.26 13.59
N LYS A 116 -7.93 -11.14 14.51
CA LYS A 116 -7.69 -10.78 15.91
C LYS A 116 -6.52 -9.79 16.05
N GLU A 117 -5.41 -10.04 15.37
CA GLU A 117 -4.27 -9.12 15.37
C GLU A 117 -4.66 -7.76 14.77
N MET A 118 -5.37 -7.76 13.63
CA MET A 118 -5.84 -6.54 12.98
C MET A 118 -6.74 -5.68 13.88
N SER A 119 -7.68 -6.30 14.59
CA SER A 119 -8.59 -5.58 15.49
C SER A 119 -7.90 -5.04 16.76
N SER A 120 -6.82 -5.71 17.19
CA SER A 120 -6.11 -5.38 18.44
C SER A 120 -5.09 -4.25 18.26
N VAL A 121 -4.48 -4.11 17.08
CA VAL A 121 -3.50 -3.04 16.81
C VAL A 121 -4.19 -1.71 16.65
N VAL A 122 -3.60 -0.62 17.18
CA VAL A 122 -4.16 0.74 17.01
C VAL A 122 -4.13 1.15 15.54
N GLU A 123 -3.00 0.93 14.88
CA GLU A 123 -2.81 1.15 13.45
C GLU A 123 -2.05 -0.05 12.85
N PRO A 124 -2.48 -0.59 11.70
CA PRO A 124 -1.76 -1.67 11.01
C PRO A 124 -0.42 -1.18 10.43
N ASP A 125 0.59 -2.06 10.41
CA ASP A 125 1.86 -1.73 9.78
C ASP A 125 1.68 -1.41 8.28
N LYS A 126 2.13 -0.21 7.90
CA LYS A 126 1.94 0.33 6.55
C LYS A 126 2.61 -0.51 5.48
N LEU A 127 3.82 -1.01 5.72
CA LEU A 127 4.54 -1.79 4.72
C LEU A 127 3.81 -3.12 4.48
N SER A 128 3.42 -3.80 5.55
CA SER A 128 2.67 -5.06 5.51
C SER A 128 1.35 -4.91 4.78
N MET A 129 0.59 -3.84 5.06
CA MET A 129 -0.65 -3.54 4.35
C MET A 129 -0.43 -3.23 2.86
N VAL A 130 0.56 -2.40 2.52
CA VAL A 130 0.88 -2.09 1.12
C VAL A 130 1.26 -3.37 0.35
N MET A 131 2.08 -4.24 0.95
CA MET A 131 2.44 -5.52 0.33
C MET A 131 1.22 -6.40 0.13
N TYR A 132 0.36 -6.52 1.14
CA TYR A 132 -0.86 -7.34 1.07
C TYR A 132 -1.82 -6.84 -0.02
N LEU A 133 -2.15 -5.54 -0.01
CA LEU A 133 -3.05 -4.91 -0.99
C LEU A 133 -2.46 -4.93 -2.42
N SER A 134 -1.14 -4.89 -2.55
CA SER A 134 -0.46 -5.01 -3.85
C SER A 134 -0.72 -6.37 -4.50
N GLN A 135 -0.95 -7.45 -3.73
CA GLN A 135 -1.30 -8.76 -4.28
C GLN A 135 -2.68 -8.71 -4.98
N PHE A 136 -3.68 -8.07 -4.35
CA PHE A 136 -4.98 -7.82 -4.97
C PHE A 136 -4.84 -6.96 -6.23
N TYR A 137 -4.08 -5.86 -6.15
CA TYR A 137 -3.86 -4.99 -7.29
C TYR A 137 -3.24 -5.73 -8.47
N GLU A 138 -2.14 -6.46 -8.27
CA GLU A 138 -1.47 -7.18 -9.36
C GLU A 138 -2.35 -8.27 -9.97
N MET A 139 -3.19 -8.91 -9.16
CA MET A 139 -4.15 -9.90 -9.64
C MET A 139 -5.27 -9.29 -10.49
N PHE A 140 -5.80 -8.15 -10.06
CA PHE A 140 -7.06 -7.63 -10.58
C PHE A 140 -6.93 -6.38 -11.46
N LYS A 141 -5.76 -5.75 -11.55
CA LYS A 141 -5.54 -4.51 -12.31
C LYS A 141 -5.95 -4.59 -13.80
N ASP A 142 -5.88 -5.79 -14.39
CA ASP A 142 -6.23 -6.05 -15.78
C ASP A 142 -7.56 -6.82 -15.92
N THR A 143 -8.31 -6.95 -14.82
CA THR A 143 -9.60 -7.63 -14.78
C THR A 143 -10.74 -6.61 -14.70
N VAL A 144 -11.81 -6.84 -15.48
CA VAL A 144 -13.03 -6.03 -15.40
C VAL A 144 -13.89 -6.56 -14.27
N PRO A 145 -14.19 -5.75 -13.23
CA PRO A 145 -15.11 -6.18 -12.20
C PRO A 145 -16.51 -6.46 -12.76
N PRO A 146 -17.19 -7.54 -12.34
CA PRO A 146 -18.60 -7.74 -12.64
C PRO A 146 -19.41 -6.55 -12.09
N GLY A 147 -20.02 -5.77 -13.00
CA GLY A 147 -20.90 -4.64 -12.67
C GLY A 147 -20.36 -3.24 -12.99
N ASN A 148 -19.11 -3.08 -13.42
CA ASN A 148 -18.62 -1.76 -13.87
C ASN A 148 -19.00 -1.53 -15.35
N GLN A 149 -20.13 -0.85 -15.59
CA GLN A 149 -20.69 -0.60 -16.93
C GLN A 149 -20.06 0.60 -17.66
N ASN A 150 -19.12 1.31 -17.03
CA ASN A 150 -18.56 2.57 -17.56
C ASN A 150 -17.39 2.38 -18.53
N LEU A 151 -17.06 1.14 -18.94
CA LEU A 151 -15.99 0.89 -19.89
C LEU A 151 -16.53 0.90 -21.32
N SER A 152 -15.84 1.62 -22.21
CA SER A 152 -16.16 1.60 -23.64
C SER A 152 -16.06 0.17 -24.19
N PRO A 153 -16.83 -0.20 -25.22
CA PRO A 153 -16.73 -1.53 -25.85
C PRO A 153 -15.30 -1.91 -26.27
N GLU A 154 -14.49 -0.91 -26.63
CA GLU A 154 -13.09 -1.09 -27.05
C GLU A 154 -12.16 -1.38 -25.87
N GLU A 155 -12.36 -0.70 -24.73
CA GLU A 155 -11.62 -0.97 -23.49
C GLU A 155 -11.95 -2.37 -22.94
N ARG A 156 -13.22 -2.78 -23.04
CA ARG A 156 -13.65 -4.14 -22.67
C ARG A 156 -13.01 -5.20 -23.55
N ALA A 157 -12.92 -4.97 -24.86
CA ALA A 157 -12.29 -5.90 -25.80
C ALA A 157 -10.77 -6.03 -25.55
N ALA A 158 -10.07 -4.92 -25.31
CA ALA A 158 -8.64 -4.91 -25.02
C ALA A 158 -8.30 -5.65 -23.71
N LEU A 159 -9.15 -5.53 -22.69
CA LEU A 159 -8.97 -6.22 -21.41
C LEU A 159 -9.22 -7.73 -21.52
N ILE A 160 -10.28 -8.15 -22.22
CA ILE A 160 -10.57 -9.58 -22.46
C ILE A 160 -9.41 -10.26 -23.22
N ALA A 161 -8.77 -9.57 -24.17
CA ALA A 161 -7.62 -10.10 -24.89
C ALA A 161 -6.36 -10.26 -24.00
N THR A 162 -6.31 -9.56 -22.86
CA THR A 162 -5.12 -9.48 -22.00
C THR A 162 -5.19 -10.42 -20.79
N THR A 163 -6.37 -10.97 -20.44
CA THR A 163 -6.53 -11.83 -19.25
C THR A 163 -5.75 -13.15 -19.42
N LYS A 164 -4.52 -13.18 -18.90
CA LYS A 164 -3.83 -14.44 -18.62
C LYS A 164 -4.50 -15.05 -17.39
N SER A 165 -4.88 -16.32 -17.47
CA SER A 165 -5.57 -17.05 -16.40
C SER A 165 -4.96 -16.78 -15.01
N PRO A 166 -5.77 -16.43 -13.98
CA PRO A 166 -5.32 -16.09 -12.62
C PRO A 166 -4.43 -17.17 -11.97
N ILE A 167 -4.60 -18.42 -12.40
CA ILE A 167 -3.94 -19.60 -11.83
C ILE A 167 -2.43 -19.61 -12.10
N SER A 168 -1.95 -18.91 -13.14
CA SER A 168 -0.56 -19.03 -13.59
C SER A 168 0.47 -18.25 -12.74
N PHE A 169 0.04 -17.23 -11.98
CA PHE A 169 0.98 -16.29 -11.33
C PHE A 169 1.60 -16.83 -10.02
N PHE A 170 0.82 -17.54 -9.20
CA PHE A 170 1.30 -18.03 -7.89
C PHE A 170 2.33 -19.14 -7.94
N SER A 171 2.50 -19.78 -9.12
CA SER A 171 3.54 -20.79 -9.34
C SER A 171 4.96 -20.28 -9.07
N LYS A 172 5.19 -18.96 -9.14
CA LYS A 172 6.52 -18.36 -8.95
C LYS A 172 6.85 -17.97 -7.51
N LEU A 173 5.87 -17.79 -6.62
CA LEU A 173 6.14 -17.39 -5.24
C LEU A 173 6.39 -18.60 -4.31
N GLY A 174 5.81 -19.76 -4.61
CA GLY A 174 6.03 -21.00 -3.87
C GLY A 174 7.43 -21.61 -4.03
N GLN A 175 8.14 -21.31 -5.13
CA GLN A 175 9.49 -21.87 -5.37
C GLN A 175 10.58 -21.19 -4.52
N SER A 176 10.40 -19.94 -4.10
CA SER A 176 11.41 -19.23 -3.28
C SER A 176 11.40 -19.65 -1.80
N ILE A 177 10.26 -20.11 -1.26
CA ILE A 177 10.17 -20.53 0.16
C ILE A 177 10.64 -21.99 0.34
N ALA A 178 10.54 -22.84 -0.69
CA ALA A 178 10.95 -24.24 -0.61
C ALA A 178 12.48 -24.47 -0.66
N ILE A 179 13.28 -23.48 -1.09
CA ILE A 179 14.74 -23.66 -1.24
C ILE A 179 15.51 -23.38 0.06
N SER A 180 14.90 -22.74 1.07
CA SER A 180 15.61 -22.35 2.31
C SER A 180 15.58 -23.42 3.43
N ARG A 181 14.89 -24.56 3.27
CA ARG A 181 14.81 -25.62 4.29
C ARG A 181 15.49 -26.94 3.93
N LYS A 182 16.62 -26.91 3.22
CA LYS A 182 17.50 -28.10 3.12
C LYS A 182 18.77 -27.88 3.94
N ARG A 183 18.65 -28.06 5.26
CA ARG A 183 19.78 -28.30 6.16
C ARG A 183 20.40 -29.66 5.81
N ASN A 184 21.72 -29.68 5.62
CA ASN A 184 22.55 -30.87 5.42
C ASN A 184 22.25 -31.96 6.47
N PRO A 185 22.17 -33.24 6.07
CA PRO A 185 22.61 -34.34 6.92
C PRO A 185 24.12 -34.61 6.74
N LYS A 186 24.68 -35.16 7.82
CA LYS A 186 26.10 -35.42 8.12
C LYS A 186 26.81 -36.33 7.13
#